data_AF-A0A968A8E1-F1
#
_entry.id   AF-A0A968A8E1-F1
#
_cell.length_a   1.000
_cell.length_b   1.000
_cell.length_c   1.000
_cell.angle_alpha   90.00
_cell.angle_beta   90.00
_cell.angle_gamma   90.00
#
_symmetry.space_group_name_H-M   'P 1'
#
loop_
_entity.id
_entity.type
_entity.pdbx_description
1 polymer ?
#
loop_
_entity_poly.entity_id
_entity_poly.type
_entity_poly.pdbx_seq_one_letter_code
_entity_poly.pdbx_strand_id
1 'polypeptide(L)'
;MEEVLRFLQTIEVYTYLILGLFAIWQINKFIRAWQDLREAAFGLEREAAQFRLTSSAWFLMFILILAVGQFIAVTIIAPSMPDTMSLATPTLDLLSTPTITLGPDQTEQFNVIGGSTTTPVPTIDPEESGCIPGQLEISSP
;
A
#
# COMPACT_ATOMS: atom_id res chain seq x y z
N MET A 1 11.58 5.11 -16.00
CA MET A 1 10.47 4.17 -15.66
C MET A 1 10.07 4.38 -14.20
N GLU A 2 11.01 4.29 -13.26
CA GLU A 2 10.80 4.57 -11.83
C GLU A 2 10.32 6.00 -11.54
N GLU A 3 10.87 7.00 -12.24
CA GLU A 3 10.45 8.40 -12.13
C GLU A 3 8.96 8.63 -12.44
N VAL A 4 8.40 7.87 -13.39
CA VAL A 4 6.98 7.98 -13.76
C VAL A 4 6.10 7.45 -12.64
N LEU A 5 6.47 6.31 -12.04
CA LEU A 5 5.75 5.74 -10.90
C LEU A 5 5.82 6.65 -9.68
N ARG A 6 6.99 7.24 -9.40
CA ARG A 6 7.19 8.20 -8.30
C ARG A 6 6.38 9.48 -8.50
N PHE A 7 6.28 9.96 -9.74
CA PHE A 7 5.40 11.08 -10.10
C PHE A 7 3.94 10.72 -9.83
N LEU A 8 3.46 9.58 -10.37
CA LEU A 8 2.09 9.09 -10.17
C LEU A 8 1.70 8.99 -8.69
N GLN A 9 2.62 8.55 -7.83
CA GLN A 9 2.43 8.48 -6.38
C GLN A 9 2.38 9.87 -5.73
N THR A 10 3.25 10.79 -6.13
CA THR A 10 3.28 12.16 -5.58
C THR A 10 2.01 12.94 -5.91
N ILE A 11 1.48 12.78 -7.12
CA ILE A 11 0.28 13.49 -7.60
C ILE A 11 -1.01 12.68 -7.46
N GLU A 12 -0.97 11.54 -6.77
CA GLU A 12 -2.07 10.58 -6.68
C GLU A 12 -3.38 11.26 -6.24
N VAL A 13 -3.32 12.01 -5.14
CA VAL A 13 -4.48 12.69 -4.54
C VAL A 13 -5.12 13.67 -5.53
N TYR A 14 -4.30 14.46 -6.23
CA TYR A 14 -4.79 15.43 -7.22
C TYR A 14 -5.42 14.74 -8.43
N THR A 15 -4.79 13.66 -8.89
CA THR A 15 -5.31 12.84 -10.00
C THR A 15 -6.68 12.29 -9.66
N TYR A 16 -6.86 11.71 -8.47
CA TYR A 16 -8.16 11.18 -8.05
C TYR A 16 -9.21 12.27 -7.81
N LEU A 17 -8.83 13.44 -7.29
CA LEU A 17 -9.77 14.55 -7.15
C LEU A 17 -10.30 15.01 -8.51
N ILE A 18 -9.41 15.19 -9.49
CA ILE A 18 -9.81 15.61 -10.85
C ILE A 18 -10.67 14.53 -11.51
N LEU A 19 -10.25 13.25 -11.44
CA LEU A 19 -11.03 12.14 -12.00
C LEU A 19 -12.40 12.03 -11.33
N GLY A 20 -12.47 12.15 -10.00
CA GLY A 20 -13.71 12.07 -9.25
C GLY A 20 -14.68 13.18 -9.62
N LEU A 21 -14.20 14.43 -9.70
CA LEU A 21 -15.02 15.57 -10.09
C LEU A 21 -15.55 15.42 -11.53
N PHE A 22 -14.68 14.98 -12.45
CA PHE A 22 -15.04 14.73 -13.84
C PHE A 22 -16.01 13.56 -13.98
N ALA A 23 -15.83 12.50 -13.19
CA ALA A 23 -16.75 11.37 -13.11
C ALA A 23 -18.14 11.81 -12.65
N ILE A 24 -18.24 12.58 -11.57
CA ILE A 24 -19.52 13.09 -11.06
C ILE A 24 -20.23 13.93 -12.13
N TRP A 25 -19.52 14.86 -12.78
CA TRP A 25 -20.08 15.67 -13.85
C TRP A 25 -20.62 14.80 -15.00
N GLN A 26 -19.85 13.80 -15.40
CA GLN A 26 -20.18 12.96 -16.53
C GLN A 26 -21.28 11.92 -16.22
N ILE A 27 -21.37 11.45 -14.98
CA ILE A 27 -22.47 10.61 -14.48
C ILE A 27 -23.78 11.39 -14.51
N ASN A 28 -23.78 12.65 -14.07
CA ASN A 28 -24.98 13.50 -14.14
C ASN A 28 -25.47 13.66 -15.59
N LYS A 29 -24.55 13.83 -16.54
CA LYS A 29 -24.88 13.90 -17.97
C LYS A 29 -25.45 12.58 -18.50
N PHE A 30 -24.86 11.46 -18.09
CA PHE A 30 -25.33 10.13 -18.46
C PHE A 30 -26.75 9.86 -17.94
N ILE A 31 -27.05 10.21 -16.68
CA ILE A 31 -28.38 10.02 -16.10
C ILE A 31 -29.44 10.81 -16.87
N ARG A 32 -29.16 12.06 -17.26
CA ARG A 32 -30.08 12.86 -18.06
C ARG A 32 -30.32 12.23 -19.43
N ALA A 33 -29.25 11.84 -20.13
CA ALA A 33 -29.37 11.17 -21.43
C ALA A 33 -30.11 9.81 -21.32
N TRP A 34 -29.99 9.13 -20.18
CA TRP A 34 -30.72 7.90 -19.88
C TRP A 34 -32.22 8.12 -19.71
N GLN A 35 -32.60 9.22 -19.05
CA GLN A 35 -34.00 9.63 -18.93
C GLN A 35 -34.59 9.98 -20.31
N ASP A 36 -33.88 10.76 -21.12
CA ASP A 36 -34.31 11.13 -22.47
C ASP A 36 -34.57 9.89 -23.35
N LEU A 37 -33.69 8.88 -23.29
CA LEU A 37 -33.90 7.62 -24.03
C LEU A 37 -35.16 6.88 -23.57
N ARG A 38 -35.47 6.94 -22.28
CA ARG A 38 -36.60 6.22 -21.67
C ARG A 38 -37.93 6.88 -21.99
N GLU A 39 -37.94 8.20 -22.23
CA GLU A 39 -39.13 8.97 -22.61
C GLU A 39 -39.40 8.97 -24.12
N ALA A 40 -38.41 8.65 -24.96
CA ALA A 40 -38.56 8.62 -26.41
C ALA A 40 -39.57 7.54 -26.87
N ALA A 41 -40.71 7.99 -27.41
CA ALA A 41 -41.78 7.12 -27.90
C ALA A 41 -41.60 6.67 -29.36
N PHE A 42 -40.89 7.46 -30.18
CA PHE A 42 -40.67 7.18 -31.60
C PHE A 42 -39.27 6.64 -31.87
N GLY A 43 -39.16 5.69 -32.81
CA GLY A 43 -37.90 5.02 -33.14
C GLY A 43 -36.78 5.97 -33.59
N LEU A 44 -37.12 7.00 -34.38
CA LEU A 44 -36.16 7.97 -34.90
C LEU A 44 -35.58 8.87 -33.78
N GLU A 45 -36.41 9.24 -32.81
CA GLU A 45 -35.99 10.01 -31.62
C GLU A 45 -35.14 9.15 -30.70
N ARG A 46 -35.51 7.87 -30.55
CA ARG A 46 -34.77 6.91 -29.73
C ARG A 46 -33.37 6.65 -30.25
N GLU A 47 -33.18 6.62 -31.57
CA GLU A 47 -31.86 6.39 -32.19
C GLU A 47 -30.93 7.59 -32.01
N ALA A 48 -31.46 8.82 -32.12
CA ALA A 48 -30.73 10.04 -31.80
C ALA A 48 -30.36 10.14 -30.31
N ALA A 49 -31.28 9.73 -29.41
CA ALA A 49 -31.02 9.66 -27.97
C ALA A 49 -29.99 8.57 -27.63
N GLN A 50 -30.01 7.43 -28.33
CA GLN A 50 -29.06 6.34 -28.15
C GLN A 50 -27.64 6.76 -28.51
N PHE A 51 -27.45 7.52 -29.59
CA PHE A 51 -26.12 8.05 -29.95
C PHE A 51 -25.54 8.99 -28.87
N ARG A 52 -26.39 9.81 -28.25
CA ARG A 52 -25.98 10.72 -27.15
C ARG A 52 -25.59 9.96 -25.88
N LEU A 53 -26.32 8.87 -25.60
CA LEU A 53 -26.02 7.96 -24.49
C LEU A 53 -24.70 7.23 -24.69
N THR A 54 -24.48 6.62 -25.86
CA THR A 54 -23.26 5.86 -26.14
C THR A 54 -22.04 6.76 -26.10
N SER A 55 -22.11 7.97 -26.67
CA SER A 55 -21.05 8.97 -26.55
C SER A 55 -20.72 9.28 -25.08
N SER A 56 -21.73 9.50 -24.24
CA SER A 56 -21.53 9.78 -22.81
C SER A 56 -21.00 8.57 -22.04
N ALA A 57 -21.39 7.35 -22.43
CA ALA A 57 -20.93 6.09 -21.85
C ALA A 57 -19.44 5.82 -22.15
N TRP A 58 -18.98 6.13 -23.36
CA TRP A 58 -17.55 6.02 -23.70
C TRP A 58 -16.69 6.88 -22.78
N PHE A 59 -17.08 8.14 -22.53
CA PHE A 59 -16.34 8.99 -21.59
C PHE A 59 -16.30 8.41 -20.18
N LEU A 60 -17.41 7.86 -19.68
CA LEU A 60 -17.42 7.18 -18.37
C LEU A 60 -16.51 5.96 -18.36
N MET A 61 -16.51 5.16 -19.42
CA MET A 61 -15.63 4.00 -19.56
C MET A 61 -14.16 4.43 -19.56
N PHE A 62 -13.80 5.51 -20.26
CA PHE A 62 -12.44 6.05 -20.24
C PHE A 62 -12.02 6.48 -18.84
N ILE A 63 -12.88 7.21 -18.12
CA ILE A 63 -12.60 7.63 -16.74
C ILE A 63 -12.40 6.41 -15.83
N LEU A 64 -13.24 5.38 -15.98
CA LEU A 64 -13.14 4.15 -15.22
C LEU A 64 -11.81 3.42 -15.48
N ILE A 65 -11.41 3.29 -16.75
CA ILE A 65 -10.13 2.65 -17.12
C ILE A 65 -8.96 3.43 -16.54
N LEU A 66 -8.99 4.77 -16.60
CA LEU A 66 -7.93 5.60 -16.01
C LEU A 66 -7.88 5.48 -14.49
N ALA A 67 -9.04 5.46 -13.82
CA ALA A 67 -9.11 5.28 -12.36
C ALA A 67 -8.53 3.94 -11.93
N VAL A 68 -8.95 2.86 -12.59
CA VAL A 68 -8.48 1.50 -12.29
C VAL A 68 -7.00 1.34 -12.65
N GLY A 69 -6.56 1.86 -13.79
CA GLY A 69 -5.16 1.82 -14.21
C GLY A 69 -4.26 2.55 -13.22
N GLN A 70 -4.67 3.74 -12.77
CA GLN A 70 -3.94 4.49 -11.74
C GLN A 70 -3.89 3.72 -10.42
N PHE A 71 -5.02 3.17 -9.99
CA PHE A 71 -5.11 2.40 -8.75
C PHE A 71 -4.16 1.20 -8.77
N ILE A 72 -4.13 0.44 -9.87
CA ILE A 72 -3.21 -0.68 -10.05
C ILE A 72 -1.75 -0.19 -10.05
N ALA A 73 -1.46 0.90 -10.77
CA ALA A 73 -0.10 1.44 -10.85
C ALA A 73 0.45 1.87 -9.49
N VAL A 74 -0.36 2.52 -8.66
CA VAL A 74 0.10 3.01 -7.35
C VAL A 74 0.03 1.93 -6.27
N THR A 75 -1.01 1.10 -6.25
CA THR A 75 -1.23 0.13 -5.15
C THR A 75 -0.45 -1.17 -5.36
N ILE A 76 -0.27 -1.60 -6.61
CA ILE A 76 0.35 -2.89 -6.93
C ILE A 76 1.75 -2.69 -7.51
N ILE A 77 1.89 -1.83 -8.53
CA ILE A 77 3.16 -1.71 -9.27
C ILE A 77 4.19 -0.92 -8.48
N ALA A 78 3.84 0.25 -7.94
CA ALA A 78 4.80 1.10 -7.21
C ALA A 78 5.49 0.40 -6.02
N PRO A 79 4.79 -0.30 -5.10
CA PRO A 79 5.46 -0.99 -3.99
C PRO A 79 6.23 -2.25 -4.38
N SER A 80 6.00 -2.79 -5.58
CA SER A 80 6.75 -3.95 -6.09
C SER A 80 8.16 -3.60 -6.57
N MET A 81 8.45 -2.31 -6.75
CA MET A 81 9.79 -1.81 -7.08
C MET A 81 10.53 -1.53 -5.77
N PRO A 82 11.63 -2.24 -5.47
CA PRO A 82 12.45 -1.90 -4.32
C PRO A 82 13.05 -0.52 -4.52
N ASP A 83 12.77 0.42 -3.59
CA ASP A 83 13.39 1.74 -3.56
C ASP A 83 14.92 1.55 -3.57
N THR A 84 15.58 1.94 -4.66
CA THR A 84 17.05 1.90 -4.76
C THR A 84 17.71 3.03 -3.96
N MET A 85 16.90 3.86 -3.29
CA MET A 85 17.36 4.84 -2.33
C MET A 85 17.87 4.09 -1.10
N SER A 86 19.14 3.72 -1.14
CA SER A 86 19.89 3.21 0.00
C SER A 86 19.86 4.27 1.10
N LEU A 87 18.85 4.21 1.97
CA LEU A 87 18.96 4.84 3.28
C LEU A 87 20.15 4.16 3.94
N ALA A 88 21.13 4.95 4.36
CA ALA A 88 22.24 4.47 5.17
C ALA A 88 21.64 3.93 6.48
N THR A 89 21.30 2.65 6.50
CA THR A 89 21.04 1.95 7.73
C THR A 89 22.36 1.98 8.49
N PRO A 90 22.40 2.55 9.70
CA PRO A 90 23.61 2.47 10.50
C PRO A 90 23.90 0.99 10.69
N THR A 91 24.94 0.49 10.04
CA THR A 91 25.48 -0.83 10.31
C THR A 91 25.76 -0.87 11.81
N LEU A 92 25.15 -1.84 12.51
CA LEU A 92 25.47 -2.09 13.90
C LEU A 92 27.00 -2.26 14.00
N ASP A 93 27.66 -1.29 14.61
CA ASP A 93 29.07 -1.40 14.92
C ASP A 93 29.21 -2.31 16.14
N LEU A 94 29.41 -3.61 15.89
CA LEU A 94 29.57 -4.62 16.93
C LEU A 94 30.82 -4.38 17.80
N LEU A 95 31.75 -3.51 17.37
CA LEU A 95 32.91 -3.09 18.17
C LEU A 95 32.60 -1.90 19.09
N SER A 96 31.47 -1.20 18.88
CA SER A 96 31.01 -0.14 19.77
C SER A 96 30.20 -0.66 20.97
N THR A 97 29.74 -1.91 20.91
CA THR A 97 29.10 -2.58 22.04
C THR A 97 30.19 -3.12 22.97
N PRO A 98 30.33 -2.62 24.20
CA PRO A 98 31.32 -3.13 25.13
C PRO A 98 31.01 -4.59 25.48
N THR A 99 31.82 -5.52 25.00
CA THR A 99 31.82 -6.90 25.50
C THR A 99 32.31 -6.87 26.94
N ILE A 100 31.39 -7.03 27.89
CA ILE A 100 31.72 -7.16 29.31
C ILE A 100 32.50 -8.48 29.44
N THR A 101 33.82 -8.38 29.59
CA THR A 101 34.64 -9.55 29.90
C THR A 101 34.29 -9.97 31.33
N LEU A 102 33.71 -11.16 31.50
CA LEU A 102 33.54 -11.71 32.84
C LEU A 102 34.94 -12.03 33.38
N GLY A 103 35.39 -11.23 34.34
CA GLY A 103 36.56 -11.56 35.16
C GLY A 103 36.28 -12.84 35.95
N PRO A 104 37.29 -13.69 36.21
CA PRO A 104 37.09 -15.06 36.70
C PRO A 104 36.69 -15.15 38.19
N ASP A 105 36.07 -14.12 38.79
CA ASP A 105 35.81 -14.07 40.23
C ASP A 105 34.60 -13.20 40.63
N GLN A 106 33.42 -13.43 40.04
CA GLN A 106 32.16 -12.87 40.56
C GLN A 106 31.04 -13.91 40.58
N THR A 107 31.28 -15.03 41.25
CA THR A 107 30.23 -15.62 42.08
C THR A 107 30.18 -14.83 43.38
N GLU A 108 28.98 -14.33 43.70
CA GLU A 108 28.54 -13.75 44.98
C GLU A 108 28.35 -12.22 45.01
N GLN A 109 27.08 -11.87 45.29
CA GLN A 109 26.54 -10.59 45.75
C GLN A 109 26.28 -9.49 44.71
N PHE A 110 25.03 -9.45 44.24
CA PHE A 110 24.32 -8.19 44.14
C PHE A 110 22.88 -8.35 44.63
N ASN A 111 22.65 -7.92 45.87
CA ASN A 111 21.32 -7.57 46.36
C ASN A 111 21.32 -6.08 46.68
N VAL A 112 20.15 -5.47 46.49
CA VAL A 112 19.67 -4.15 46.94
C VAL A 112 19.48 -3.05 45.87
N ILE A 113 18.23 -3.04 45.37
CA ILE A 113 17.27 -1.91 45.27
C ILE A 113 17.66 -0.66 44.46
N GLY A 114 17.00 -0.51 43.30
CA GLY A 114 16.80 0.76 42.60
C GLY A 114 15.61 0.61 41.64
N GLY A 115 14.48 1.26 41.97
CA GLY A 115 13.18 0.99 41.34
C GLY A 115 13.09 1.34 39.85
N SER A 116 12.37 0.49 39.12
CA SER A 116 11.59 0.87 37.94
C SER A 116 10.51 -0.18 37.74
N THR A 117 9.26 0.27 37.81
CA THR A 117 8.03 -0.49 37.63
C THR A 117 8.11 -1.43 36.43
N THR A 118 8.04 -2.74 36.67
CA THR A 118 7.86 -3.74 35.62
C THR A 118 6.39 -3.78 35.22
N THR A 119 6.09 -3.31 34.01
CA THR A 119 4.85 -3.65 33.31
C THR A 119 4.88 -5.16 33.00
N PRO A 120 3.85 -5.96 33.32
CA PRO A 120 3.82 -7.36 32.95
C PRO A 120 3.57 -7.50 31.45
N VAL A 121 4.58 -7.96 30.70
CA VAL A 121 4.42 -8.48 29.35
C VAL A 121 4.29 -10.00 29.48
N PRO A 122 3.34 -10.66 28.80
CA PRO A 122 3.13 -12.09 28.92
C PRO A 122 4.38 -12.86 28.45
N THR A 123 4.81 -13.82 29.27
CA THR A 123 5.77 -14.87 28.90
C THR A 123 5.23 -15.62 27.70
N ILE A 124 5.83 -15.40 26.54
CA ILE A 124 5.79 -16.35 25.44
C ILE A 124 7.08 -17.15 25.61
N ASP A 125 6.95 -18.43 25.95
CA ASP A 125 8.07 -19.37 25.87
C ASP A 125 8.66 -19.28 24.46
N PRO A 126 9.94 -18.91 24.29
CA PRO A 126 10.59 -19.10 23.01
C PRO A 126 10.82 -20.61 22.89
N GLU A 127 9.97 -21.29 22.13
CA GLU A 127 10.32 -22.60 21.59
C GLU A 127 11.70 -22.48 20.94
N GLU A 128 12.63 -23.32 21.41
CA GLU A 128 14.01 -23.46 20.94
C GLU A 128 14.08 -23.73 19.43
N SER A 129 13.96 -22.69 18.62
CA SER A 129 14.15 -22.74 17.17
C SER A 129 15.28 -21.79 16.77
N GLY A 130 16.46 -22.04 17.34
CA GLY A 130 17.71 -21.47 16.87
C GLY A 130 18.33 -22.37 15.81
N CYS A 131 18.52 -21.86 14.59
CA CYS A 131 19.25 -22.59 13.54
C CYS A 131 20.69 -22.89 13.98
N ILE A 132 21.03 -24.18 14.01
CA ILE A 132 22.39 -24.66 14.27
C ILE A 132 23.19 -24.55 12.96
N PRO A 133 24.37 -23.90 12.95
CA PRO A 133 25.17 -23.76 11.73
C PRO A 133 25.58 -25.13 11.18
N GLY A 134 25.18 -25.40 9.93
CA GLY A 134 25.47 -26.66 9.23
C GLY A 134 24.27 -27.62 9.10
N GLN A 135 23.11 -27.29 9.66
CA GLN A 135 21.86 -28.02 9.43
C GLN A 135 20.83 -27.16 8.71
N LEU A 136 20.17 -27.74 7.69
CA LEU A 136 18.98 -27.16 7.09
C LEU A 136 17.75 -27.75 7.78
N GLU A 137 16.93 -26.88 8.37
CA GLU A 137 15.61 -27.25 8.85
C GLU A 137 14.60 -27.04 7.71
N ILE A 138 13.99 -28.13 7.22
CA ILE A 138 12.93 -28.08 6.21
C ILE A 138 11.60 -28.21 6.94
N SER A 139 10.91 -27.10 7.15
CA SER A 139 9.66 -27.05 7.91
C SER A 139 8.39 -27.24 7.06
N SER A 140 8.50 -27.53 5.76
CA SER A 140 7.35 -27.90 4.91
C SER A 140 7.81 -28.59 3.61
N PRO A 141 6.99 -29.50 3.02
CA PRO A 141 7.35 -30.29 1.83
C PRO A 141 7.55 -29.45 0.56
#